data_AF-A0A8X7R895-F1
#
_entry.id   AF-A0A8X7R895-F1
#
_cell.length_a   1.000
_cell.length_b   1.000
_cell.length_c   1.000
_cell.angle_alpha   90.00
_cell.angle_beta   90.00
_cell.angle_gamma   90.00
#
_symmetry.space_group_name_H-M   'P 1'
#
loop_
_entity.id
_entity.type
_entity.pdbx_description
1 polymer ?
#
loop_
_entity_poly.entity_id
_entity_poly.type
_entity_poly.pdbx_seq_one_letter_code
_entity_poly.pdbx_strand_id
1 'polypeptide(L)'
;MQILDQTKIISTIKEAGNIKRFLPSEFGVNVDRTSAVEPGKSTFAKEDSDQESHRSRKTVINKEEDIAAYTIKTVDDPKSLNKIIYIKTSQEQSVNERNGRLVGEKESPVPMNVILSINHSVFVKGDQTNFTIEASFGLEAFVLYLDVMYTCIDEYLSHFA
;
A
#
# COMPACT_ATOMS: atom_id res chain seq x y z
N MET A 1 -11.63 -9.44 -12.13
CA MET A 1 -12.28 -10.57 -11.43
C MET A 1 -11.84 -10.60 -9.96
N GLN A 2 -11.94 -9.47 -9.25
CA GLN A 2 -11.70 -9.32 -7.80
C GLN A 2 -12.62 -8.21 -7.27
N ILE A 3 -12.75 -7.11 -8.04
CA ILE A 3 -13.73 -6.04 -7.82
C ILE A 3 -15.18 -6.56 -7.84
N LEU A 4 -15.54 -7.39 -8.83
CA LEU A 4 -16.89 -7.98 -8.97
C LEU A 4 -17.29 -8.93 -7.83
N ASP A 5 -16.32 -9.48 -7.08
CA ASP A 5 -16.62 -10.34 -5.95
C ASP A 5 -16.72 -9.53 -4.65
N GLN A 6 -15.94 -8.46 -4.51
CA GLN A 6 -16.09 -7.53 -3.38
C GLN A 6 -17.43 -6.80 -3.40
N THR A 7 -18.00 -6.48 -4.57
CA THR A 7 -19.35 -5.87 -4.63
C THR A 7 -20.44 -6.80 -4.08
N LYS A 8 -20.32 -8.11 -4.29
CA LYS A 8 -21.21 -9.12 -3.70
C LYS A 8 -21.02 -9.25 -2.19
N ILE A 9 -19.79 -9.14 -1.70
CA ILE A 9 -19.51 -9.10 -0.27
C ILE A 9 -20.19 -7.87 0.35
N ILE A 10 -20.07 -6.71 -0.28
CA ILE A 10 -20.71 -5.47 0.18
C ILE A 10 -22.23 -5.57 0.18
N SER A 11 -22.86 -6.14 -0.86
CA SER A 11 -24.31 -6.33 -0.87
C SER A 11 -24.76 -7.24 0.28
N THR A 12 -24.04 -8.34 0.50
CA THR A 12 -24.33 -9.29 1.59
C THR A 12 -24.16 -8.64 2.97
N ILE A 13 -23.12 -7.82 3.17
CA ILE A 13 -22.90 -7.06 4.41
C ILE A 13 -24.07 -6.12 4.69
N LYS A 14 -24.54 -5.40 3.67
CA LYS A 14 -25.69 -4.49 3.79
C LYS A 14 -26.98 -5.24 4.12
N GLU A 15 -27.20 -6.40 3.50
CA GLU A 15 -28.36 -7.26 3.75
C GLU A 15 -28.35 -7.84 5.17
N ALA A 16 -27.18 -8.26 5.67
CA ALA A 16 -27.05 -8.85 7.02
C ALA A 16 -27.28 -7.82 8.14
N GLY A 17 -26.85 -6.57 7.94
CA GLY A 17 -27.13 -5.44 8.85
C GLY A 17 -26.45 -5.51 10.23
N ASN A 18 -25.63 -6.53 10.51
CA ASN A 18 -25.02 -6.78 11.82
C ASN A 18 -23.48 -6.88 11.79
N ILE A 19 -22.85 -6.72 10.62
CA ILE A 19 -21.40 -6.70 10.48
C ILE A 19 -20.85 -5.37 11.01
N LYS A 20 -19.93 -5.44 11.98
CA LYS A 20 -19.37 -4.26 12.65
C LYS A 20 -18.23 -3.58 11.89
N ARG A 21 -17.51 -4.35 11.06
CA ARG A 21 -16.36 -3.86 10.30
C ARG A 21 -16.12 -4.72 9.06
N PHE A 22 -15.66 -4.09 7.99
CA PHE A 22 -15.21 -4.74 6.77
C PHE A 22 -13.86 -4.15 6.37
N LEU A 23 -12.89 -5.01 6.09
CA LEU A 23 -11.57 -4.63 5.59
C LEU A 23 -11.50 -5.09 4.12
N PRO A 24 -11.59 -4.17 3.13
CA PRO A 24 -11.44 -4.54 1.73
C PRO A 24 -10.00 -4.97 1.42
N SER A 25 -9.79 -5.56 0.24
CA SER A 25 -8.48 -6.03 -0.21
C SER A 25 -7.58 -4.87 -0.67
N GLU A 26 -7.15 -4.01 0.26
CA GLU A 26 -6.38 -2.78 -0.03
C GLU A 26 -4.86 -2.94 0.10
N PHE A 27 -4.39 -3.88 0.94
CA PHE A 27 -3.02 -4.17 1.39
C PHE A 27 -1.84 -3.76 0.45
N GLY A 28 -1.62 -2.45 0.29
CA GLY A 28 -0.73 -1.88 -0.72
C GLY A 28 -0.61 -0.37 -0.57
N VAL A 29 -0.41 0.33 -1.69
CA VAL A 29 -0.37 1.81 -1.71
C VAL A 29 -1.75 2.40 -1.52
N ASN A 30 -1.83 3.59 -0.92
CA ASN A 30 -3.11 4.29 -0.81
C ASN A 30 -3.59 4.68 -2.21
N VAL A 31 -4.70 4.06 -2.65
CA VAL A 31 -5.27 4.21 -3.99
C VAL A 31 -5.76 5.63 -4.28
N ASP A 32 -6.12 6.42 -3.28
CA ASP A 32 -6.51 7.82 -3.45
C ASP A 32 -5.30 8.76 -3.55
N ARG A 33 -4.06 8.24 -3.44
CA ARG A 33 -2.81 9.02 -3.43
C ARG A 33 -1.71 8.44 -4.34
N THR A 34 -2.03 7.47 -5.19
CA THR A 34 -1.05 6.86 -6.10
C THR A 34 -0.92 7.63 -7.41
N SER A 35 0.32 7.73 -7.89
CA SER A 35 0.73 8.26 -9.19
C SER A 35 0.92 7.14 -10.24
N ALA A 36 0.39 5.94 -9.99
CA ALA A 36 0.45 4.83 -10.95
C ALA A 36 -0.23 5.22 -12.28
N VAL A 37 0.35 4.77 -13.38
CA VAL A 37 -0.15 5.01 -14.75
C VAL A 37 -0.84 3.76 -15.31
N GLU A 38 -1.54 3.88 -16.43
CA GLU A 38 -2.16 2.69 -17.06
C GLU A 38 -1.11 1.65 -17.48
N PRO A 39 -1.36 0.33 -17.28
CA PRO A 39 -2.63 -0.27 -16.81
C PRO A 39 -2.74 -0.45 -15.28
N GLY A 40 -1.73 -0.05 -14.50
CA GLY A 40 -1.82 -0.08 -13.04
C GLY A 40 -2.95 0.81 -12.53
N LYS A 41 -3.12 1.98 -13.13
CA LYS A 41 -4.18 2.94 -12.84
C LYS A 41 -5.60 2.41 -13.09
N SER A 42 -5.87 1.61 -14.12
CA SER A 42 -7.20 0.97 -14.25
C SER A 42 -7.48 -0.08 -13.17
N THR A 43 -6.44 -0.56 -12.47
CA THR A 43 -6.58 -1.34 -11.23
C THR A 43 -6.89 -0.45 -10.02
N PHE A 44 -6.51 0.83 -10.05
CA PHE A 44 -6.67 1.84 -9.00
C PHE A 44 -7.43 3.07 -9.51
N ALA A 45 -8.75 3.10 -9.38
CA ALA A 45 -9.57 4.16 -9.98
C ALA A 45 -9.23 5.58 -9.46
N LYS A 46 -8.40 6.35 -10.19
CA LYS A 46 -8.42 7.83 -10.39
C LYS A 46 -7.16 8.37 -11.08
N GLU A 47 -7.25 9.61 -11.59
CA GLU A 47 -6.20 10.33 -12.32
C GLU A 47 -5.50 11.43 -11.54
N ASP A 48 -4.17 11.58 -11.71
CA ASP A 48 -3.50 12.89 -11.67
C ASP A 48 -2.09 12.93 -12.29
N SER A 49 -1.61 14.17 -12.46
CA SER A 49 -0.55 14.68 -13.35
C SER A 49 0.92 14.46 -12.93
N ASP A 50 1.78 14.25 -13.94
CA ASP A 50 3.22 13.99 -13.81
C ASP A 50 4.07 15.22 -13.45
N GLN A 51 4.87 15.09 -12.39
CA GLN A 51 6.10 15.86 -12.21
C GLN A 51 7.21 14.95 -11.68
N GLU A 52 8.31 14.86 -12.42
CA GLU A 52 9.41 13.91 -12.20
C GLU A 52 10.61 14.65 -11.57
N SER A 53 11.08 14.17 -10.41
CA SER A 53 12.23 14.73 -9.70
C SER A 53 13.13 13.58 -9.26
N HIS A 54 14.39 13.59 -9.74
CA HIS A 54 15.46 12.61 -9.50
C HIS A 54 16.01 12.61 -8.07
N ARG A 55 15.13 12.65 -7.06
CA ARG A 55 15.54 12.54 -5.66
C ARG A 55 15.44 11.08 -5.25
N SER A 56 16.47 10.54 -4.59
CA SER A 56 16.40 9.27 -3.89
C SER A 56 15.12 9.20 -3.06
N ARG A 57 14.25 8.23 -3.38
CA ARG A 57 12.94 8.08 -2.77
C ARG A 57 12.96 6.96 -1.73
N LYS A 58 12.22 7.19 -0.67
CA LYS A 58 12.10 6.29 0.48
C LYS A 58 10.95 5.33 0.24
N THR A 59 11.17 4.06 0.53
CA THR A 59 10.14 3.02 0.49
C THR A 59 10.00 2.37 1.86
N VAL A 60 8.81 1.85 2.13
CA VAL A 60 8.52 1.06 3.33
C VAL A 60 8.31 -0.38 2.91
N ILE A 61 9.09 -1.27 3.51
CA ILE A 61 8.99 -2.72 3.30
C ILE A 61 8.67 -3.33 4.66
N ASN A 62 7.59 -4.12 4.73
CA ASN A 62 7.15 -4.80 5.94
C ASN A 62 7.07 -6.30 5.65
N LYS A 63 7.41 -7.12 6.64
CA LYS A 63 7.21 -8.57 6.57
C LYS A 63 5.72 -8.89 6.64
N GLU A 64 5.28 -9.93 5.94
CA GLU A 64 3.87 -10.31 5.83
C GLU A 64 3.24 -10.64 7.19
N GLU A 65 3.99 -11.26 8.11
CA GLU A 65 3.47 -11.53 9.46
C GLU A 65 3.24 -10.26 10.28
N ASP A 66 4.05 -9.22 10.08
CA ASP A 66 3.87 -7.93 10.75
C ASP A 66 2.62 -7.22 10.21
N ILE A 67 2.42 -7.29 8.88
CA ILE A 67 1.20 -6.79 8.22
C ILE A 67 -0.03 -7.49 8.81
N ALA A 68 0.02 -8.82 8.93
CA ALA A 68 -1.07 -9.61 9.51
C ALA A 68 -1.32 -9.23 10.97
N ALA A 69 -0.27 -9.08 11.78
CA ALA A 69 -0.37 -8.70 13.19
C ALA A 69 -1.07 -7.35 13.37
N TYR A 70 -0.62 -6.32 12.64
CA TYR A 70 -1.27 -5.01 12.66
C TYR A 70 -2.71 -5.08 12.15
N THR A 71 -2.98 -5.85 11.10
CA THR A 71 -4.33 -6.01 10.56
C THR A 71 -5.29 -6.54 11.62
N ILE A 72 -4.92 -7.61 12.35
CA ILE A 72 -5.76 -8.17 13.40
C ILE A 72 -5.98 -7.18 14.56
N LYS A 73 -4.94 -6.43 14.96
CA LYS A 73 -5.06 -5.37 15.98
C LYS A 73 -6.12 -4.33 15.62
N THR A 74 -6.27 -4.04 14.33
CA THR A 74 -7.23 -3.05 13.85
C THR A 74 -8.67 -3.56 13.75
N VAL A 75 -8.98 -4.84 13.97
CA VAL A 75 -10.33 -5.39 13.70
C VAL A 75 -11.38 -4.86 14.67
N ASP A 76 -11.07 -4.79 15.96
CA ASP A 76 -12.02 -4.35 17.00
C ASP A 76 -11.65 -3.01 17.65
N ASP A 77 -10.51 -2.42 17.28
CA ASP A 77 -10.08 -1.14 17.83
C ASP A 77 -11.03 0.00 17.38
N PRO A 78 -11.67 0.75 18.30
CA PRO A 78 -12.51 1.88 17.92
C PRO A 78 -11.71 3.02 17.26
N LYS A 79 -10.41 3.15 17.54
CA LYS A 79 -9.56 4.20 16.94
C LYS A 79 -9.37 4.00 15.43
N SER A 80 -9.38 2.75 14.97
CA SER A 80 -9.25 2.41 13.55
C SER A 80 -10.57 2.44 12.77
N LEU A 81 -11.71 2.66 13.45
CA LEU A 81 -13.01 2.64 12.80
C LEU A 81 -13.12 3.75 11.74
N ASN A 82 -13.44 3.37 10.49
CA ASN A 82 -13.57 4.27 9.35
C ASN A 82 -12.31 5.13 9.09
N LYS A 83 -11.13 4.56 9.34
CA LYS A 83 -9.83 5.19 9.10
C LYS A 83 -8.99 4.37 8.11
N ILE A 84 -8.10 5.04 7.40
CA ILE A 84 -7.00 4.39 6.69
C ILE A 84 -5.90 4.08 7.71
N ILE A 85 -5.44 2.84 7.76
CA ILE A 85 -4.31 2.45 8.61
C ILE A 85 -3.06 2.31 7.76
N TYR A 86 -2.05 3.15 8.04
CA TYR A 86 -0.76 3.13 7.37
C TYR A 86 0.23 2.30 8.18
N ILE A 87 0.79 1.27 7.58
CA ILE A 87 1.86 0.47 8.20
C ILE A 87 3.20 1.04 7.70
N LYS A 88 3.68 2.07 8.40
CA LYS A 88 5.01 2.65 8.20
C LYS A 88 5.91 2.20 9.36
N THR A 89 6.80 1.25 9.10
CA THR A 89 7.88 0.95 10.04
C THR A 89 9.03 1.93 9.79
N SER A 90 9.83 2.21 10.81
CA SER A 90 10.80 3.33 10.83
C SER A 90 11.99 3.17 9.87
N GLN A 91 12.07 2.06 9.12
CA GLN A 91 13.18 1.80 8.22
C GLN A 91 12.79 2.12 6.78
N GLU A 92 12.91 3.41 6.49
CA GLU A 92 12.82 3.94 5.13
C GLU A 92 14.09 3.60 4.36
N GLN A 93 14.00 2.72 3.37
CA GLN A 93 15.13 2.43 2.49
C GLN A 93 15.15 3.38 1.30
N SER A 94 16.32 3.96 1.03
CA SER A 94 16.60 4.66 -0.23
C SER A 94 16.92 3.64 -1.30
N VAL A 95 16.06 3.47 -2.30
CA VAL A 95 16.36 2.66 -3.48
C VAL A 95 17.07 3.55 -4.50
N ASN A 96 18.31 3.22 -4.85
CA ASN A 96 19.04 3.91 -5.90
C ASN A 96 18.60 3.35 -7.26
N GLU A 97 18.18 4.23 -8.16
CA GLU A 97 17.87 3.91 -9.56
C GLU A 97 19.07 3.20 -10.20
N ARG A 98 18.97 1.91 -10.49
CA ARG A 98 19.88 1.29 -11.48
C ARG A 98 19.36 1.77 -12.84
N ASN A 99 20.25 2.34 -13.66
CA ASN A 99 20.05 2.96 -14.99
C ASN A 99 19.22 2.14 -16.01
N GLY A 100 17.99 1.80 -15.67
CA GLY A 100 17.00 1.22 -16.55
C GLY A 100 15.84 2.19 -16.60
N ARG A 101 15.76 2.98 -17.67
CA ARG A 101 14.46 3.48 -18.13
C ARG A 101 13.52 2.26 -18.06
N LEU A 102 12.40 2.33 -17.35
CA LEU A 102 11.37 1.29 -17.35
C LEU A 102 10.73 1.29 -18.75
N VAL A 103 11.49 0.83 -19.74
CA VAL A 103 11.06 0.73 -21.12
C VAL A 103 10.06 -0.41 -21.14
N GLY A 104 8.80 -0.08 -21.43
CA GLY A 104 7.80 -1.09 -21.78
C GLY A 104 6.72 -1.37 -20.74
N GLU A 105 6.36 -0.45 -19.84
CA GLU A 105 5.14 -0.60 -19.02
C GLU A 105 3.91 -0.87 -19.89
N LYS A 106 3.72 -0.11 -20.98
CA LYS A 106 2.61 -0.34 -21.92
C LYS A 106 2.84 -1.51 -22.89
N GLU A 107 4.08 -1.91 -23.09
CA GLU A 107 4.47 -2.94 -24.07
C GLU A 107 4.60 -4.33 -23.46
N SER A 108 4.64 -4.44 -22.13
CA SER A 108 4.73 -5.70 -21.39
C SER A 108 3.36 -6.41 -21.31
N PRO A 109 3.34 -7.75 -21.34
CA PRO A 109 2.09 -8.50 -21.17
C PRO A 109 1.53 -8.37 -19.75
N VAL A 110 0.22 -8.53 -19.60
CA VAL A 110 -0.43 -8.69 -18.29
C VAL A 110 0.06 -10.01 -17.67
N PRO A 111 0.42 -10.05 -16.37
CA PRO A 111 0.28 -8.98 -15.37
C PRO A 111 1.53 -8.09 -15.20
N MET A 112 2.59 -8.29 -15.99
CA MET A 112 3.88 -7.63 -15.80
C MET A 112 3.78 -6.10 -15.93
N ASN A 113 2.96 -5.60 -16.86
CA ASN A 113 2.69 -4.17 -17.00
C ASN A 113 2.10 -3.51 -15.74
N VAL A 114 1.20 -4.20 -15.04
CA VAL A 114 0.62 -3.74 -13.77
C VAL A 114 1.69 -3.71 -12.68
N ILE A 115 2.51 -4.76 -12.57
CA ILE A 115 3.60 -4.83 -11.59
C ILE A 115 4.62 -3.70 -11.82
N LEU A 116 5.02 -3.47 -13.07
CA LEU A 116 5.96 -2.41 -13.41
C LEU A 116 5.40 -1.02 -13.06
N SER A 117 4.11 -0.78 -13.34
CA SER A 117 3.46 0.49 -13.00
C SER A 117 3.39 0.74 -11.49
N ILE A 118 3.08 -0.29 -10.70
CA ILE A 118 3.12 -0.21 -9.23
C ILE A 118 4.54 0.07 -8.74
N ASN A 119 5.53 -0.63 -9.29
CA ASN A 119 6.93 -0.41 -8.95
C ASN A 119 7.38 1.01 -9.28
N HIS A 120 6.94 1.58 -10.41
CA HIS A 120 7.22 2.97 -10.74
C HIS A 120 6.56 3.94 -9.74
N SER A 121 5.30 3.74 -9.38
CA SER A 121 4.62 4.52 -8.33
C SER A 121 5.38 4.47 -6.99
N VAL A 122 5.82 3.28 -6.56
CA VAL A 122 6.52 3.10 -5.27
C VAL A 122 7.95 3.60 -5.32
N PHE A 123 8.78 3.08 -6.23
CA PHE A 123 10.23 3.30 -6.22
C PHE A 123 10.65 4.55 -6.98
N VAL A 124 9.92 4.92 -8.03
CA VAL A 124 10.18 6.17 -8.75
C VAL A 124 9.43 7.30 -8.08
N LYS A 125 8.09 7.28 -7.99
CA LYS A 125 7.29 8.43 -7.49
C LYS A 125 7.21 8.54 -5.95
N GLY A 126 7.51 7.46 -5.22
CA GLY A 126 7.59 7.47 -3.75
C GLY A 126 6.24 7.55 -3.06
N ASP A 127 5.20 7.04 -3.68
CA ASP A 127 3.81 7.24 -3.24
C ASP A 127 3.49 6.63 -1.87
N GLN A 128 4.39 5.84 -1.29
CA GLN A 128 4.25 5.37 0.10
C GLN A 128 4.59 6.46 1.13
N THR A 129 5.50 7.38 0.82
CA THR A 129 6.10 8.31 1.81
C THR A 129 6.01 9.78 1.40
N ASN A 130 5.61 10.10 0.18
CA ASN A 130 5.58 11.47 -0.36
C ASN A 130 4.43 12.36 0.18
N PHE A 131 3.75 11.95 1.25
CA PHE A 131 2.63 12.67 1.85
C PHE A 131 2.64 12.59 3.38
N THR A 132 2.00 13.58 4.02
CA THR A 132 1.74 13.58 5.46
C THR A 132 0.43 12.88 5.78
N ILE A 133 0.43 12.03 6.82
CA ILE A 133 -0.76 11.37 7.33
C ILE A 133 -1.50 12.36 8.23
N GLU A 134 -2.72 12.73 7.85
CA GLU A 134 -3.61 13.53 8.68
C GLU A 134 -4.48 12.61 9.55
N ALA A 135 -4.47 12.84 10.87
CA ALA A 135 -5.23 12.03 11.85
C ALA A 135 -6.76 12.02 11.61
N SER A 136 -7.27 13.03 10.89
CA SER A 136 -8.65 13.10 10.42
C SER A 136 -9.02 11.95 9.48
N PHE A 137 -8.09 11.48 8.65
CA PHE A 137 -8.34 10.48 7.60
C PHE A 137 -7.64 9.14 7.85
N GLY A 138 -6.48 9.14 8.50
CA GLY A 138 -5.78 7.91 8.78
C GLY A 138 -4.79 7.99 9.93
N LEU A 139 -4.29 6.82 10.32
CA LEU A 139 -3.46 6.62 11.50
C LEU A 139 -2.28 5.71 11.15
N GLU A 140 -1.19 5.87 11.87
CA GLU A 140 -0.01 5.02 11.70
C GLU A 140 -0.08 3.84 12.68
N ALA A 141 0.03 2.62 12.16
CA ALA A 141 -0.09 1.40 12.94
C ALA A 141 0.98 1.30 14.04
N PHE A 142 2.21 1.72 13.74
CA PHE A 142 3.32 1.72 14.70
C PHE A 142 3.03 2.59 15.93
N VAL A 143 2.38 3.74 15.74
CA VAL A 143 2.00 4.65 16.84
C VAL A 143 0.82 4.09 17.64
N LEU A 144 -0.10 3.38 17.00
CA LEU A 144 -1.28 2.81 17.65
C LEU A 144 -0.97 1.55 18.47
N TYR A 145 -0.07 0.70 17.96
CA TYR A 145 0.16 -0.66 18.46
C TYR A 145 1.64 -0.89 18.77
N LEU A 146 2.14 -0.15 19.76
CA LEU A 146 3.55 -0.19 20.21
C LEU A 146 3.98 -1.56 20.77
N ASP A 147 3.02 -2.44 21.07
CA ASP A 147 3.23 -3.79 21.57
C ASP A 147 3.46 -4.83 20.46
N VAL A 148 3.24 -4.48 19.19
CA VAL A 148 3.55 -5.34 18.05
C VAL A 148 5.04 -5.22 17.74
N MET A 149 5.77 -6.33 17.90
CA MET A 149 7.15 -6.42 17.42
C MET A 149 7.15 -6.52 15.91
N TYR A 150 7.91 -5.65 15.25
CA TYR A 150 8.11 -5.67 13.81
C TYR A 150 9.48 -6.25 13.50
N THR A 151 9.58 -6.89 12.34
CA THR A 151 10.84 -7.41 11.81
C THR A 151 11.59 -6.28 11.12
N CYS A 152 12.84 -6.05 11.51
CA CYS A 152 13.74 -5.12 10.85
C CYS A 152 14.04 -5.58 9.41
N ILE A 153 14.16 -4.66 8.44
CA ILE A 153 14.45 -5.06 7.05
C ILE A 153 15.82 -5.72 6.93
N ASP A 154 16.82 -5.27 7.69
CA ASP A 154 18.15 -5.88 7.70
C ASP A 154 18.10 -7.32 8.24
N GLU A 155 17.28 -7.56 9.26
CA GLU A 155 17.02 -8.90 9.79
C GLU A 155 16.34 -9.78 8.74
N TYR A 156 15.29 -9.26 8.09
CA TYR A 156 14.59 -9.99 7.02
C TYR A 156 15.52 -10.35 5.85
N LEU A 157 16.31 -9.38 5.37
CA LEU A 157 17.23 -9.57 4.24
C LEU A 157 18.39 -10.51 4.57
N SER A 158 18.80 -10.61 5.84
CA SER A 158 19.86 -11.52 6.26
C SER A 158 19.56 -13.00 5.97
N HIS A 159 18.28 -13.38 5.83
CA HIS A 159 17.88 -14.74 5.48
C HIS A 159 18.16 -15.11 4.00
N PHE A 160 18.48 -14.13 3.15
CA PHE A 160 18.73 -14.31 1.72
C PHE A 160 20.19 -14.05 1.32
N ALA A 161 21.05 -13.74 2.29
CA ALA A 161 22.46 -13.39 2.09
C ALA A 161 23.39 -14.62 2.04
#